data_AF-A0A425VU00-F1
#
_entry.id   AF-A0A425VU00-F1
#
_cell.length_a   1.000
_cell.length_b   1.000
_cell.length_c   1.000
_cell.angle_alpha   90.00
_cell.angle_beta   90.00
_cell.angle_gamma   90.00
#
_symmetry.space_group_name_H-M   'P 1'
#
loop_
_entity.id
_entity.type
_entity.pdbx_description
1 polymer ?
#
loop_
_entity_poly.entity_id
_entity_poly.type
_entity_poly.pdbx_seq_one_letter_code
_entity_poly.pdbx_strand_id
1 'polypeptide(L)'
;MAPSANATDASPKRNAKAHPHRGRHVAIALGAAAVALACAEFAGAQYYTDHFVPGTTVNGADVSNLTTSQLAARVRKGSDAWSTHVSGQGLDVTIRAADVDLDVSPAAYARKAKAQTDPAR
;
A
#
# COMPACT_ATOMS: atom_id res chain seq x y z
N MET A 1 -79.07 -32.08 32.14
CA MET A 1 -78.38 -31.24 31.14
C MET A 1 -76.92 -31.66 31.13
N ALA A 2 -76.50 -32.43 30.12
CA ALA A 2 -75.11 -32.88 29.92
C ALA A 2 -74.32 -31.80 29.13
N PRO A 3 -73.04 -31.99 28.75
CA PRO A 3 -71.81 -32.17 29.57
C PRO A 3 -70.63 -31.29 29.04
N SER A 4 -69.46 -31.32 29.69
CA SER A 4 -68.13 -31.13 29.07
C SER A 4 -67.05 -31.53 30.10
N ALA A 5 -66.36 -32.66 29.97
CA ALA A 5 -65.22 -32.96 29.08
C ALA A 5 -64.05 -31.98 29.31
N ASN A 6 -62.78 -32.38 29.51
CA ASN A 6 -62.09 -33.64 29.27
C ASN A 6 -60.78 -33.65 30.09
N ALA A 7 -60.31 -34.84 30.45
CA ALA A 7 -58.97 -35.06 30.99
C ALA A 7 -57.94 -35.21 29.84
N THR A 8 -56.66 -35.15 30.22
CA THR A 8 -55.45 -35.44 29.43
C THR A 8 -54.88 -34.24 28.67
N ASP A 9 -53.80 -33.65 29.17
CA ASP A 9 -52.46 -34.02 28.66
C ASP A 9 -51.35 -33.46 29.56
N ALA A 10 -50.38 -34.32 29.86
CA ALA A 10 -49.22 -34.05 30.69
C ALA A 10 -48.02 -33.73 29.79
N SER A 11 -47.55 -32.48 29.83
CA SER A 11 -46.15 -31.99 29.65
C SER A 11 -45.33 -32.46 28.40
N PRO A 12 -44.59 -31.54 27.75
CA PRO A 12 -43.30 -31.18 28.33
C PRO A 12 -42.96 -29.68 28.31
N LYS A 13 -42.17 -29.33 29.33
CA LYS A 13 -41.40 -28.11 29.47
C LYS A 13 -40.70 -27.74 28.15
N ARG A 14 -40.95 -26.54 27.63
CA ARG A 14 -40.00 -25.86 26.75
C ARG A 14 -39.73 -24.47 27.31
N ASN A 15 -38.87 -24.44 28.32
CA ASN A 15 -38.16 -23.22 28.69
C ASN A 15 -37.23 -22.88 27.52
N ALA A 16 -37.75 -22.20 26.51
CA ALA A 16 -36.94 -21.61 25.47
C ALA A 16 -36.19 -20.42 26.09
N LYS A 17 -35.07 -20.69 26.75
CA LYS A 17 -34.05 -19.65 26.95
C LYS A 17 -33.51 -19.32 25.56
N ALA A 18 -34.12 -18.33 24.92
CA ALA A 18 -33.59 -17.70 23.73
C ALA A 18 -32.27 -17.02 24.12
N HIS A 19 -31.17 -17.74 23.95
CA HIS A 19 -29.84 -17.20 24.17
C HIS A 19 -29.56 -16.17 23.07
N PRO A 20 -28.92 -15.04 23.39
CA PRO A 20 -28.85 -13.89 22.49
C PRO A 20 -27.92 -14.19 21.30
N HIS A 21 -28.49 -14.56 20.16
CA HIS A 21 -27.75 -14.75 18.90
C HIS A 21 -27.00 -13.49 18.45
N ARG A 22 -27.38 -12.31 18.96
CA ARG A 22 -26.76 -11.01 18.65
C ARG A 22 -25.26 -10.99 18.96
N GLY A 23 -24.82 -11.63 20.05
CA GLY A 23 -23.40 -11.67 20.43
C GLY A 23 -22.52 -12.47 19.47
N ARG A 24 -23.06 -13.56 18.89
CA ARG A 24 -22.33 -14.39 17.92
C ARG A 24 -22.15 -13.68 16.58
N HIS A 25 -23.17 -12.98 16.11
CA HIS A 25 -23.06 -12.19 14.88
C HIS A 25 -22.11 -11.00 15.03
N VAL A 26 -22.11 -10.34 16.18
CA VAL A 26 -21.13 -9.29 16.50
C VAL A 26 -19.71 -9.86 16.55
N ALA A 27 -19.50 -11.00 17.20
CA ALA A 27 -18.18 -11.64 17.24
C ALA A 27 -17.68 -12.07 15.84
N ILE A 28 -18.56 -12.59 14.97
CA ILE A 28 -18.22 -12.93 13.58
C ILE A 28 -17.89 -11.66 12.78
N ALA A 29 -18.68 -10.60 12.94
CA ALA A 29 -18.44 -9.33 12.24
C ALA A 29 -17.11 -8.69 12.66
N LEU A 30 -16.81 -8.66 13.96
CA LEU A 30 -15.54 -8.18 14.49
C LEU A 30 -14.37 -9.06 14.03
N GLY A 31 -14.54 -10.37 14.02
CA GLY A 31 -13.54 -11.31 13.50
C GLY A 31 -13.27 -11.09 12.01
N ALA A 32 -14.31 -10.95 11.20
CA ALA A 32 -14.19 -10.65 9.78
C ALA A 32 -13.52 -9.30 9.52
N ALA A 33 -13.86 -8.26 10.29
CA ALA A 33 -13.22 -6.95 10.19
C ALA A 33 -11.72 -7.02 10.55
N ALA A 34 -11.36 -7.74 11.62
CA ALA A 34 -9.96 -7.93 12.01
C ALA A 34 -9.17 -8.68 10.93
N VAL A 35 -9.75 -9.73 10.34
CA VAL A 35 -9.12 -10.47 9.22
C VAL A 35 -8.95 -9.57 8.00
N ALA A 36 -9.95 -8.76 7.64
CA ALA A 36 -9.86 -7.84 6.52
C ALA A 36 -8.74 -6.80 6.71
N LEU A 37 -8.62 -6.23 7.91
CA LEU A 37 -7.53 -5.31 8.25
C LEU A 37 -6.16 -5.98 8.17
N ALA A 38 -6.02 -7.20 8.70
CA ALA A 38 -4.78 -7.96 8.60
C ALA A 38 -4.38 -8.26 7.14
N CYS A 39 -5.34 -8.62 6.29
CA CYS A 39 -5.12 -8.81 4.87
C CYS A 39 -4.69 -7.50 4.17
N ALA A 40 -5.30 -6.37 4.52
CA ALA A 40 -4.95 -5.07 3.96
C ALA A 40 -3.52 -4.65 4.34
N GLU A 41 -3.15 -4.81 5.62
CA GLU A 41 -1.78 -4.56 6.10
C GLU A 41 -0.76 -5.46 5.39
N PHE A 42 -1.06 -6.76 5.26
CA PHE A 42 -0.17 -7.69 4.56
C PHE A 42 -0.03 -7.37 3.07
N ALA A 43 -1.13 -7.05 2.40
CA ALA A 43 -1.12 -6.67 0.98
C ALA A 43 -0.33 -5.37 0.75
N GLY A 44 -0.53 -4.37 1.62
CA GLY A 44 0.26 -3.14 1.60
C GLY A 44 1.74 -3.40 1.84
N ALA A 45 2.08 -4.22 2.84
CA ALA A 45 3.44 -4.61 3.13
C ALA A 45 4.12 -5.30 1.93
N GLN A 46 3.42 -6.19 1.22
CA GLN A 46 3.97 -6.82 0.02
C GLN A 46 4.11 -5.84 -1.14
N TYR A 47 3.13 -4.97 -1.35
CA TYR A 47 3.15 -3.97 -2.43
C TYR A 47 4.33 -2.99 -2.27
N TYR A 48 4.55 -2.44 -1.08
CA TYR A 48 5.63 -1.48 -0.80
C TYR A 48 7.02 -2.10 -0.62
N THR A 49 7.16 -3.42 -0.83
CA THR A 49 8.48 -4.04 -0.97
C THR A 49 9.22 -3.46 -2.18
N ASP A 50 8.53 -3.40 -3.32
CA ASP A 50 9.10 -2.88 -4.56
C ASP A 50 8.72 -1.43 -4.87
N HIS A 51 7.68 -0.92 -4.21
CA HIS A 51 7.17 0.44 -4.41
C HIS A 51 7.61 1.41 -3.31
N PHE A 52 7.87 2.67 -3.65
CA PHE A 52 8.05 3.73 -2.67
C PHE A 52 6.74 4.00 -1.92
N VAL A 53 6.85 4.22 -0.61
CA VAL A 53 5.69 4.47 0.26
C VAL A 53 5.03 5.82 -0.07
N PRO A 54 3.73 6.01 0.24
CA PRO A 54 3.05 7.27 -0.02
C PRO A 54 3.72 8.45 0.69
N GLY A 55 3.82 9.58 0.00
CA GLY A 55 4.49 10.79 0.51
C GLY A 55 6.00 10.80 0.34
N THR A 56 6.58 9.80 -0.33
CA THR A 56 8.04 9.75 -0.56
C THR A 56 8.44 10.71 -1.67
N THR A 57 9.42 11.56 -1.37
CA THR A 57 10.05 12.44 -2.36
C THR A 57 11.54 12.12 -2.47
N VAL A 58 12.07 12.21 -3.68
CA VAL A 58 13.51 12.07 -3.97
C VAL A 58 13.92 13.27 -4.80
N ASN A 59 14.87 14.07 -4.30
CA ASN A 59 15.27 15.35 -4.90
C ASN A 59 14.09 16.29 -5.21
N GLY A 60 13.09 16.32 -4.32
CA GLY A 60 11.89 17.14 -4.49
C GLY A 60 10.86 16.60 -5.49
N ALA A 61 11.17 15.53 -6.22
CA ALA A 61 10.21 14.85 -7.09
C ALA A 61 9.42 13.81 -6.30
N ASP A 62 8.09 13.81 -6.44
CA ASP A 62 7.25 12.77 -5.88
C ASP A 62 7.50 11.43 -6.57
N VAL A 63 7.87 10.43 -5.75
CA VAL A 63 8.12 9.06 -6.19
C VAL A 63 7.16 8.06 -5.56
N SER A 64 6.15 8.53 -4.82
CA SER A 64 5.13 7.70 -4.18
C SER A 64 4.54 6.67 -5.15
N ASN A 65 4.41 5.43 -4.69
CA ASN A 65 3.86 4.31 -5.47
C ASN A 65 4.63 3.98 -6.76
N LEU A 66 5.84 4.51 -6.95
CA LEU A 66 6.68 4.06 -8.05
C LEU A 66 7.48 2.85 -7.65
N THR A 67 7.79 2.00 -8.61
CA THR A 67 8.83 1.00 -8.44
C THR A 67 10.23 1.60 -8.57
N THR A 68 11.23 0.90 -8.05
CA THR A 68 12.65 1.25 -8.29
C THR A 68 13.00 1.26 -9.79
N SER A 69 12.40 0.38 -10.59
CA SER A 69 12.59 0.33 -12.05
C SER A 69 11.99 1.55 -12.76
N GLN A 70 10.82 2.00 -12.32
CA GLN A 70 10.19 3.22 -12.86
C GLN A 70 11.01 4.46 -12.52
N LEU A 71 11.52 4.58 -11.28
CA LEU A 71 12.44 5.66 -10.92
C LEU A 71 13.74 5.59 -11.74
N ALA A 72 14.33 4.41 -11.89
CA ALA A 72 15.53 4.23 -12.72
C ALA A 72 15.30 4.65 -14.17
N ALA A 73 14.13 4.34 -14.75
CA ALA A 73 13.77 4.77 -16.10
C ALA A 73 13.61 6.29 -16.21
N ARG A 74 13.04 6.95 -15.19
CA ARG A 74 12.94 8.42 -15.12
C ARG A 74 14.33 9.06 -15.04
N VAL A 75 15.20 8.54 -14.19
CA VAL A 75 16.58 9.03 -14.04
C VAL A 75 17.34 8.85 -15.34
N ARG A 76 17.26 7.68 -15.99
CA ARG A 76 17.85 7.45 -17.30
C ARG A 76 17.42 8.51 -18.31
N LYS A 77 16.11 8.71 -18.49
CA LYS A 77 15.59 9.73 -19.41
C LYS A 77 16.09 11.14 -19.07
N GLY A 78 16.15 11.48 -17.78
CA GLY A 78 16.66 12.78 -17.34
C GLY A 78 18.15 12.96 -17.62
N SER A 79 18.95 11.91 -17.41
CA SER A 79 20.38 11.90 -17.71
C SER A 79 20.64 11.98 -19.21
N ASP A 80 19.93 11.20 -20.02
CA ASP A 80 20.07 11.21 -21.49
C ASP A 80 19.71 12.58 -22.09
N ALA A 81 18.73 13.27 -21.50
CA ALA A 81 18.27 14.59 -21.93
C ALA A 81 19.03 15.75 -21.24
N TRP A 82 20.03 15.48 -20.41
CA TRP A 82 20.72 16.53 -19.66
C TRP A 82 21.52 17.43 -20.61
N SER A 83 21.35 18.74 -20.43
CA SER A 83 22.16 19.76 -21.08
C SER A 83 22.25 20.99 -20.20
N THR A 84 23.37 21.69 -20.25
CA THR A 84 23.57 22.97 -19.57
C THR A 84 24.18 24.00 -20.51
N HIS A 85 23.82 25.25 -20.31
CA HIS A 85 24.35 26.37 -21.07
C HIS A 85 25.30 27.18 -20.19
N VAL A 86 26.53 27.38 -20.65
CA VAL A 86 27.57 28.13 -19.94
C VAL A 86 27.92 29.35 -20.78
N SER A 87 27.72 30.53 -20.21
CA SER A 87 28.10 31.78 -20.84
C SER A 87 28.87 32.70 -19.88
N GLY A 88 29.85 33.43 -20.41
CA GLY A 88 30.65 34.40 -19.64
C GLY A 88 32.04 34.64 -20.25
N GLN A 89 32.59 35.84 -20.06
CA GLN A 89 33.96 36.20 -20.52
C GLN A 89 34.23 35.91 -22.01
N GLY A 90 33.20 36.02 -22.86
CA GLY A 90 33.28 35.72 -24.30
C GLY A 90 33.10 34.24 -24.67
N LEU A 91 32.90 33.36 -23.68
CA LEU A 91 32.51 31.96 -23.87
C LEU A 91 30.98 31.85 -23.95
N ASP A 92 30.50 31.04 -24.90
CA ASP A 92 29.08 30.69 -25.06
C ASP A 92 28.99 29.25 -25.58
N VAL A 93 28.70 28.30 -24.69
CA VAL A 93 28.75 26.87 -25.00
C VAL A 93 27.57 26.14 -24.36
N THR A 94 26.94 25.26 -25.12
CA THR A 94 26.03 24.25 -24.61
C THR A 94 26.77 22.93 -24.43
N ILE A 95 26.72 22.37 -23.23
CA ILE A 95 27.29 21.05 -22.90
C ILE A 95 26.14 20.07 -22.72
N ARG A 96 26.17 18.95 -23.43
CA ARG A 96 25.19 17.86 -23.36
C ARG A 96 25.76 16.65 -22.63
N ALA A 97 24.90 15.73 -22.24
CA ALA A 97 25.29 14.46 -21.61
C ALA A 97 26.31 13.68 -22.46
N ALA A 98 26.13 13.66 -23.79
CA ALA A 98 27.03 12.99 -24.71
C ALA A 98 28.41 13.67 -24.84
N ASP A 99 28.50 14.98 -24.57
CA ASP A 99 29.76 15.73 -24.69
C ASP A 99 30.73 15.44 -23.53
N VAL A 100 30.20 14.97 -22.40
CA VAL A 100 30.97 14.70 -21.17
C VAL A 100 30.99 13.22 -20.81
N ASP A 101 30.50 12.37 -21.71
CA ASP A 101 30.35 10.92 -21.50
C ASP A 101 29.66 10.61 -20.15
N LEU A 102 28.52 11.27 -19.91
CA LEU A 102 27.82 11.26 -18.63
C LEU A 102 27.35 9.84 -18.29
N ASP A 103 28.11 9.12 -17.47
CA ASP A 103 27.73 7.81 -16.95
C ASP A 103 26.95 7.95 -15.64
N VAL A 104 25.66 7.62 -15.72
CA VAL A 104 24.78 7.53 -14.56
C VAL A 104 24.29 6.10 -14.46
N SER A 105 24.42 5.50 -13.27
CA SER A 105 23.82 4.19 -12.97
C SER A 105 22.41 4.38 -12.37
N PRO A 106 21.33 4.36 -13.18
CA PRO A 106 20.01 4.78 -12.72
C PRO A 106 19.40 3.74 -11.76
N ALA A 107 19.75 2.47 -11.96
CA ALA A 107 19.32 1.38 -11.09
C ALA A 107 20.00 1.44 -9.72
N ALA A 108 21.31 1.75 -9.67
CA ALA A 108 22.01 1.91 -8.40
C ALA A 108 21.48 3.12 -7.62
N TYR A 109 21.21 4.23 -8.32
CA TYR A 109 20.57 5.40 -7.75
C TYR A 109 19.19 5.07 -7.15
N ALA A 110 18.29 4.43 -7.92
CA ALA A 110 16.94 4.13 -7.45
C ALA A 110 16.93 3.18 -6.25
N ARG A 111 17.84 2.18 -6.21
CA ARG A 111 18.02 1.30 -5.05
C ARG A 111 18.48 2.06 -3.81
N LYS A 112 19.46 2.95 -3.95
CA LYS A 112 19.94 3.80 -2.85
C LYS A 112 18.84 4.72 -2.35
N ALA A 113 18.07 5.33 -3.24
CA ALA A 113 16.96 6.19 -2.88
C ALA A 113 15.92 5.42 -2.06
N LYS A 114 15.54 4.20 -2.48
CA LYS A 114 14.60 3.34 -1.73
C LYS A 114 15.13 3.00 -0.34
N ALA A 115 16.39 2.59 -0.23
CA ALA A 115 17.03 2.28 1.06
C ALA A 115 17.13 3.50 2.01
N GLN A 116 17.29 4.71 1.46
CA GLN A 116 17.34 5.94 2.27
C GLN A 116 15.96 6.37 2.75
N THR A 117 14.93 6.21 1.93
CA THR A 117 13.56 6.63 2.26
C THR A 117 12.84 5.64 3.17
N ASP A 118 13.32 4.39 3.21
CA ASP A 118 12.74 3.32 4.00
C ASP A 118 13.86 2.48 4.64
N PRO A 119 14.61 3.02 5.62
CA PRO A 119 15.82 2.38 6.17
C PRO A 119 15.53 1.27 7.20
N ALA A 120 14.29 1.19 7.69
CA ALA A 120 13.87 0.21 8.70
C ALA A 120 13.37 -1.11 8.09
N ARG A 121 13.49 -1.25 6.76
CA ARG A 121 12.97 -2.35 5.97
C ARG A 121 14.05 -2.91 5.05
#